data_AF-A0A0M6YAE1-F1
#
_entry.id   AF-A0A0M6YAE1-F1
#
_cell.length_a   1.000
_cell.length_b   1.000
_cell.length_c   1.000
_cell.angle_alpha   90.00
_cell.angle_beta   90.00
_cell.angle_gamma   90.00
#
_symmetry.space_group_name_H-M   'P 1'
#
loop_
_entity.id
_entity.type
_entity.pdbx_description
1 polymer ?
#
loop_
_entity_poly.entity_id
_entity_poly.type
_entity_poly.pdbx_seq_one_letter_code
_entity_poly.pdbx_strand_id
1 'polypeptide(L)'
;MQILLWFLALPVFMLANRFCGGGWPRLSDPLPGRALYWVSPVLGLIAGLFWGWQLGVIVGVGFWLWRMTGWGLWFDLHRDDEEQKNDKRHDDLFVKAINAISFGSDYVALFWRHALFFLPVPLAWFFLAGNPFVAPLYAVAFGVLAVGAYELRWHTSLGNTLSEMLVGGLWWLFIAFLLIS
;
A
#
# COMPACT_ATOMS: atom_id res chain seq x y z
N MET A 1 -7.59 25.86 0.75
CA MET A 1 -6.53 25.99 -0.27
C MET A 1 -5.48 24.88 -0.19
N GLN A 2 -4.81 24.66 0.96
CA GLN A 2 -3.75 23.63 1.10
C GLN A 2 -4.15 22.23 0.59
N ILE A 3 -5.34 21.72 0.92
CA ILE A 3 -5.80 20.38 0.48
C ILE A 3 -5.74 20.21 -1.05
N LEU A 4 -6.08 21.24 -1.83
CA LEU A 4 -6.01 21.20 -3.30
C LEU A 4 -4.57 21.08 -3.82
N LEU A 5 -3.59 21.70 -3.15
CA LEU A 5 -2.17 21.54 -3.49
C LEU A 5 -1.69 20.11 -3.22
N TRP A 6 -2.26 19.42 -2.24
CA TRP A 6 -1.95 18.01 -1.96
C TRP A 6 -2.56 17.06 -2.99
N PHE A 7 -3.79 17.30 -3.47
CA PHE A 7 -4.33 16.58 -4.63
C PHE A 7 -3.49 16.80 -5.91
N LEU A 8 -2.81 17.93 -6.05
CA LEU A 8 -1.88 18.19 -7.16
C LEU A 8 -0.47 17.61 -6.94
N ALA A 9 -0.05 17.39 -5.69
CA ALA A 9 1.19 16.69 -5.37
C ALA A 9 1.04 15.15 -5.45
N LEU A 10 -0.18 14.64 -5.37
CA LEU A 10 -0.52 13.22 -5.37
C LEU A 10 0.04 12.46 -6.60
N PRO A 11 -0.08 12.94 -7.86
CA PRO A 11 0.57 12.32 -9.02
C PRO A 11 2.10 12.38 -8.96
N VAL A 12 2.68 13.42 -8.36
CA VAL A 12 4.14 13.58 -8.24
C VAL A 12 4.69 12.54 -7.26
N PHE A 13 4.02 12.30 -6.13
CA PHE A 13 4.41 11.24 -5.20
C PHE A 13 4.16 9.83 -5.77
N MET A 14 3.08 9.60 -6.53
CA MET A 14 2.86 8.34 -7.27
C MET A 14 3.97 8.08 -8.30
N LEU A 15 4.32 9.09 -9.10
CA LEU A 15 5.39 9.00 -10.10
C LEU A 15 6.74 8.77 -9.42
N ALA A 16 7.07 9.49 -8.35
CA ALA A 16 8.29 9.24 -7.56
C ALA A 16 8.31 7.81 -6.98
N ASN A 17 7.16 7.31 -6.50
CA ASN A 17 7.02 5.94 -6.02
C ASN A 17 7.21 4.89 -7.15
N ARG A 18 6.95 5.26 -8.41
CA ARG A 18 7.29 4.43 -9.57
C ARG A 18 8.77 4.55 -9.96
N PHE A 19 9.29 5.76 -10.15
CA PHE A 19 10.65 6.02 -10.64
C PHE A 19 11.70 5.37 -9.76
N CYS A 20 11.68 5.65 -8.45
CA CYS A 20 12.62 5.08 -7.48
C CYS A 20 12.33 3.59 -7.18
N GLY A 21 11.32 3.01 -7.82
CA GLY A 21 10.94 1.61 -7.72
C GLY A 21 11.48 0.74 -8.86
N GLY A 22 12.11 1.35 -9.88
CA GLY A 22 12.56 0.67 -11.11
C GLY A 22 11.63 0.82 -12.31
N GLY A 23 10.55 1.62 -12.19
CA GLY A 23 9.52 1.80 -13.22
C GLY A 23 9.90 2.67 -14.43
N TRP A 24 11.17 2.67 -14.84
CA TRP A 24 11.70 3.49 -15.94
C TRP A 24 12.73 2.68 -16.76
N PRO A 25 12.72 2.74 -18.12
CA PRO A 25 11.91 3.63 -18.97
C PRO A 25 10.54 3.09 -19.40
N ARG A 26 10.13 1.90 -18.94
CA ARG A 26 8.87 1.28 -19.37
C ARG A 26 7.69 1.60 -18.45
N LEU A 27 6.59 2.05 -19.05
CA LEU A 27 5.28 2.18 -18.38
C LEU A 27 4.55 0.84 -18.24
N SER A 28 4.88 -0.16 -19.09
CA SER A 28 4.53 -1.56 -18.90
C SER A 28 5.55 -2.28 -18.00
N ASP A 29 5.12 -3.40 -17.40
CA ASP A 29 5.69 -4.02 -16.19
C ASP A 29 7.22 -4.09 -16.03
N PRO A 30 7.70 -3.47 -14.94
CA PRO A 30 8.55 -4.12 -13.96
C PRO A 30 7.78 -4.38 -12.64
N LEU A 31 8.34 -5.24 -11.79
CA LEU A 31 7.80 -5.59 -10.46
C LEU A 31 7.42 -4.35 -9.61
N PRO A 32 6.35 -4.41 -8.79
CA PRO A 32 5.89 -3.29 -7.98
C PRO A 32 6.99 -2.75 -7.06
N GLY A 33 7.31 -1.47 -7.27
CA GLY A 33 8.65 -0.93 -7.02
C GLY A 33 8.86 -0.40 -5.60
N ARG A 34 10.02 -0.70 -5.00
CA ARG A 34 10.29 -0.44 -3.56
C ARG A 34 10.68 1.02 -3.20
N ALA A 35 10.17 2.02 -3.92
CA ALA A 35 10.52 3.44 -3.74
C ALA A 35 10.17 4.02 -2.35
N LEU A 36 9.25 3.38 -1.65
CA LEU A 36 8.78 3.73 -0.30
C LEU A 36 9.91 3.99 0.72
N TYR A 37 11.13 3.51 0.47
CA TYR A 37 12.33 3.80 1.28
C TYR A 37 12.57 5.28 1.60
N TRP A 38 12.38 6.16 0.63
CA TRP A 38 12.63 7.60 0.78
C TRP A 38 11.33 8.41 0.82
N VAL A 39 10.27 7.92 0.19
CA VAL A 39 8.93 8.52 0.26
C VAL A 39 8.39 8.48 1.69
N SER A 40 8.54 7.36 2.41
CA SER A 40 8.03 7.19 3.79
C SER A 40 8.53 8.26 4.78
N PRO A 41 9.85 8.50 4.96
CA PRO A 41 10.33 9.54 5.86
C PRO A 41 10.03 10.95 5.37
N VAL A 42 9.97 11.19 4.05
CA VAL A 42 9.62 12.51 3.49
C VAL A 42 8.15 12.84 3.75
N LEU A 43 7.23 11.90 3.51
CA LEU A 43 5.81 12.09 3.81
C LEU A 43 5.55 12.23 5.31
N GLY A 44 6.21 11.43 6.15
CA GLY A 44 6.15 11.57 7.60
C GLY A 44 6.67 12.93 8.10
N LEU A 45 7.81 13.40 7.57
CA LEU A 45 8.36 14.72 7.91
C LEU A 45 7.41 15.85 7.50
N ILE A 46 6.91 15.84 6.26
CA ILE A 46 6.01 16.91 5.79
C ILE A 46 4.68 16.87 6.56
N ALA A 47 4.12 15.69 6.82
CA ALA A 47 2.92 15.55 7.65
C ALA A 47 3.14 16.08 9.08
N GLY A 48 4.30 15.80 9.67
CA GLY A 48 4.70 16.31 10.98
C GLY A 48 4.85 17.84 11.03
N LEU A 49 5.42 18.44 10.00
CA LEU A 49 5.67 19.88 9.91
C LEU A 49 4.39 20.72 9.71
N PHE A 50 3.39 20.21 8.98
CA PHE A 50 2.19 20.97 8.64
C PHE A 50 0.98 20.70 9.55
N TRP A 51 0.88 19.52 10.18
CA TRP A 51 -0.30 19.13 10.97
C TRP A 51 0.01 18.44 12.31
N GLY A 52 1.26 18.47 12.76
CA GLY A 52 1.66 17.98 14.07
C GLY A 52 2.42 16.65 14.03
N TRP A 53 3.42 16.56 14.92
CA TRP A 53 4.41 15.47 14.91
C TRP A 53 3.78 14.08 15.08
N GLN A 54 2.64 13.95 15.76
CA GLN A 54 1.93 12.69 15.95
C GLN A 54 1.50 12.09 14.61
N LEU A 55 0.87 12.89 13.73
CA LEU A 55 0.51 12.45 12.38
C LEU A 55 1.76 12.12 11.56
N GLY A 56 2.81 12.94 11.68
CA GLY A 56 4.08 12.70 11.00
C GLY A 56 4.74 11.37 11.36
N VAL A 57 4.74 11.00 12.64
CA VAL A 57 5.23 9.69 13.11
C VAL A 57 4.30 8.57 12.65
N ILE A 58 2.98 8.71 12.79
CA ILE A 58 1.99 7.69 12.41
C ILE A 58 2.05 7.38 10.90
N VAL A 59 2.10 8.40 10.04
CA VAL A 59 2.24 8.26 8.58
C VAL A 59 3.64 7.73 8.22
N GLY A 60 4.69 8.30 8.81
CA GLY A 60 6.09 7.95 8.51
C GLY A 60 6.48 6.52 8.92
N VAL A 61 5.92 6.01 10.01
CA VAL A 61 6.05 4.60 10.44
C VAL A 61 5.09 3.70 9.64
N GLY A 62 3.89 4.17 9.34
CA GLY A 62 2.88 3.44 8.56
C GLY A 62 3.37 3.00 7.17
N PHE A 63 3.85 3.95 6.36
CA PHE A 63 4.45 3.64 5.06
C PHE A 63 5.70 2.76 5.17
N TRP A 64 6.45 2.84 6.28
CA TRP A 64 7.65 2.03 6.51
C TRP A 64 7.31 0.59 6.85
N LEU A 65 6.26 0.35 7.67
CA LEU A 65 5.72 -0.99 7.93
C LEU A 65 5.12 -1.60 6.66
N TRP A 66 4.34 -0.84 5.88
CA TRP A 66 3.79 -1.31 4.61
C TRP A 66 4.89 -1.72 3.61
N ARG A 67 5.95 -0.90 3.52
CA ARG A 67 7.20 -1.18 2.76
C ARG A 67 7.91 -2.46 3.21
N MET A 68 7.92 -2.79 4.50
CA MET A 68 8.70 -3.92 5.02
C MET A 68 8.23 -5.28 4.51
N THR A 69 6.96 -5.39 4.08
CA THR A 69 6.45 -6.62 3.45
C THR A 69 7.14 -6.91 2.11
N GLY A 70 7.47 -8.18 1.88
CA GLY A 70 7.54 -8.68 0.51
C GLY A 70 6.14 -8.58 -0.13
N TRP A 71 6.08 -8.29 -1.42
CA TRP A 71 4.85 -8.39 -2.21
C TRP A 71 4.29 -9.82 -2.31
N GLY A 72 5.06 -10.82 -1.86
CA GLY A 72 4.75 -12.23 -2.02
C GLY A 72 4.71 -12.60 -3.49
N LEU A 73 3.73 -13.44 -3.83
CA LEU A 73 3.45 -13.92 -5.19
C LEU A 73 2.05 -13.48 -5.67
N TRP A 74 1.14 -13.23 -4.71
CA TRP A 74 -0.29 -12.90 -4.83
C TRP A 74 -0.70 -11.67 -5.65
N PHE A 75 0.24 -11.02 -6.34
CA PHE A 75 -0.04 -9.81 -7.10
C PHE A 75 -0.75 -10.14 -8.43
N ASP A 76 -0.55 -11.34 -8.99
CA ASP A 76 -1.19 -11.80 -10.23
C ASP A 76 -2.61 -12.35 -10.06
N LEU A 77 -2.92 -12.90 -8.89
CA LEU A 77 -4.23 -13.45 -8.54
C LEU A 77 -4.56 -14.75 -9.30
N HIS A 78 -3.70 -15.77 -9.17
CA HIS A 78 -3.76 -17.08 -9.84
C HIS A 78 -3.79 -17.04 -11.37
N ARG A 79 -3.06 -16.11 -11.99
CA ARG A 79 -2.96 -15.99 -13.45
C ARG A 79 -1.62 -16.48 -13.99
N ASP A 80 -0.58 -16.36 -13.18
CA ASP A 80 0.81 -16.67 -13.52
C ASP A 80 1.35 -17.85 -12.68
N ASP A 81 0.49 -18.60 -11.96
CA ASP A 81 0.83 -19.68 -11.00
C ASP A 81 1.90 -20.67 -11.50
N GLU A 82 1.78 -21.15 -12.75
CA GLU A 82 2.73 -22.12 -13.35
C GLU A 82 4.10 -21.49 -13.67
N GLU A 83 4.17 -20.18 -13.94
CA GLU A 83 5.44 -19.45 -14.07
C GLU A 83 6.09 -19.21 -12.69
N GLN A 84 5.25 -18.93 -11.67
CA GLN A 84 5.69 -18.62 -10.31
C GLN A 84 6.08 -19.85 -9.47
N LYS A 85 5.68 -21.05 -9.87
CA LYS A 85 5.90 -22.37 -9.23
C LYS A 85 7.31 -22.67 -8.70
N ASN A 86 8.35 -22.05 -9.26
CA ASN A 86 9.76 -22.21 -8.87
C ASN A 86 10.38 -20.93 -8.26
N ASP A 87 9.57 -19.91 -7.97
CA ASP A 87 10.04 -18.64 -7.43
C ASP A 87 10.45 -18.77 -5.95
N LYS A 88 11.65 -18.28 -5.64
CA LYS A 88 12.26 -18.32 -4.30
C LYS A 88 11.45 -17.59 -3.23
N ARG A 89 10.50 -16.73 -3.62
CA ARG A 89 9.54 -16.08 -2.70
C ARG A 89 8.57 -17.09 -2.07
N HIS A 90 8.32 -18.26 -2.68
CA HIS A 90 7.57 -19.35 -2.01
C HIS A 90 8.24 -19.81 -0.71
N ASP A 91 9.56 -19.66 -0.58
CA ASP A 91 10.31 -20.12 0.59
C ASP A 91 10.28 -19.16 1.79
N ASP A 92 9.85 -17.92 1.57
CA ASP A 92 9.80 -16.86 2.58
C ASP A 92 8.78 -17.17 3.70
N LEU A 93 9.17 -16.90 4.96
CA LEU A 93 8.35 -17.22 6.14
C LEU A 93 7.04 -16.41 6.20
N PHE A 94 7.07 -15.15 5.79
CA PHE A 94 5.87 -14.31 5.73
C PHE A 94 4.95 -14.78 4.60
N VAL A 95 5.50 -15.17 3.45
CA VAL A 95 4.70 -15.76 2.35
C VAL A 95 4.03 -17.06 2.78
N LYS A 96 4.78 -17.97 3.43
CA LYS A 96 4.25 -19.22 4.00
C LYS A 96 3.15 -18.98 5.04
N ALA A 97 3.34 -18.01 5.94
CA ALA A 97 2.37 -17.68 6.98
C ALA A 97 1.06 -17.10 6.39
N ILE A 98 1.16 -16.18 5.43
CA ILE A 98 -0.01 -15.61 4.74
C ILE A 98 -0.73 -16.68 3.91
N ASN A 99 -0.02 -17.54 3.18
CA ASN A 99 -0.62 -18.64 2.42
C ASN A 99 -1.45 -19.58 3.30
N ALA A 100 -0.97 -19.88 4.52
CA ALA A 100 -1.67 -20.74 5.47
C ALA A 100 -3.01 -20.15 5.94
N ILE A 101 -3.05 -18.85 6.30
CA ILE A 101 -4.31 -18.18 6.72
C ILE A 101 -5.22 -17.82 5.55
N SER A 102 -4.71 -17.90 4.31
CA SER A 102 -5.44 -17.58 3.08
C SER A 102 -5.95 -18.83 2.36
N PHE A 103 -5.70 -20.02 2.91
CA PHE A 103 -6.03 -21.33 2.33
C PHE A 103 -5.52 -21.50 0.89
N GLY A 104 -4.37 -20.90 0.59
CA GLY A 104 -3.77 -20.88 -0.75
C GLY A 104 -4.41 -19.91 -1.75
N SER A 105 -5.37 -19.06 -1.35
CA SER A 105 -5.99 -18.07 -2.26
C SER A 105 -5.25 -16.74 -2.28
N ASP A 106 -4.79 -16.32 -3.47
CA ASP A 106 -4.11 -15.06 -3.70
C ASP A 106 -4.97 -13.83 -3.36
N TYR A 107 -6.26 -13.85 -3.72
CA TYR A 107 -7.18 -12.76 -3.41
C TYR A 107 -7.27 -12.52 -1.89
N VAL A 108 -7.28 -13.60 -1.11
CA VAL A 108 -7.32 -13.56 0.36
C VAL A 108 -5.94 -13.18 0.94
N ALA A 109 -4.86 -13.68 0.34
CA ALA A 109 -3.49 -13.37 0.75
C ALA A 109 -3.11 -11.90 0.50
N LEU A 110 -3.46 -11.37 -0.67
CA LEU A 110 -3.28 -9.98 -1.04
C LEU A 110 -4.17 -9.05 -0.21
N PHE A 111 -5.41 -9.48 0.12
CA PHE A 111 -6.25 -8.81 1.10
C PHE A 111 -5.55 -8.71 2.46
N TRP A 112 -5.10 -9.83 3.04
CA TRP A 112 -4.43 -9.84 4.34
C TRP A 112 -3.15 -9.01 4.35
N ARG A 113 -2.32 -9.11 3.30
CA ARG A 113 -1.10 -8.31 3.15
C ARG A 113 -1.39 -6.82 3.19
N HIS A 114 -2.47 -6.35 2.56
CA HIS A 114 -2.84 -4.94 2.59
C HIS A 114 -3.51 -4.55 3.91
N ALA A 115 -4.48 -5.32 4.40
CA ALA A 115 -5.23 -5.02 5.62
C ALA A 115 -4.30 -4.99 6.85
N LEU A 116 -3.48 -6.03 7.06
CA LEU A 116 -2.63 -6.16 8.26
C LEU A 116 -1.54 -5.09 8.37
N PHE A 117 -1.02 -4.59 7.24
CA PHE A 117 0.07 -3.60 7.22
C PHE A 117 -0.41 -2.17 7.01
N PHE A 118 -1.65 -1.98 6.59
CA PHE A 118 -2.34 -0.70 6.72
C PHE A 118 -2.82 -0.46 8.15
N LEU A 119 -3.40 -1.49 8.82
CA LEU A 119 -4.04 -1.43 10.15
C LEU A 119 -3.29 -0.64 11.24
N PRO A 120 -1.95 -0.67 11.39
CA PRO A 120 -1.25 0.08 12.43
C PRO A 120 -1.53 1.59 12.40
N VAL A 121 -1.83 2.15 11.22
CA VAL A 121 -2.04 3.60 11.03
C VAL A 121 -3.42 4.07 11.53
N PRO A 122 -4.58 3.52 11.06
CA PRO A 122 -5.85 3.81 11.69
C PRO A 122 -5.87 3.37 13.16
N LEU A 123 -5.21 2.27 13.53
CA LEU A 123 -5.19 1.83 14.93
C LEU A 123 -4.50 2.86 15.83
N ALA A 124 -3.33 3.37 15.45
CA ALA A 124 -2.65 4.42 16.20
C ALA A 124 -3.46 5.72 16.24
N TRP A 125 -4.02 6.15 15.12
CA TRP A 125 -4.81 7.40 15.05
C TRP A 125 -6.09 7.32 15.88
N PHE A 126 -6.92 6.28 15.66
CA PHE A 126 -8.18 6.14 16.38
C PHE A 126 -8.01 5.74 17.85
N PHE A 127 -6.86 5.15 18.24
CA PHE A 127 -6.51 5.00 19.65
C PHE A 127 -6.27 6.36 20.33
N LEU A 128 -5.53 7.27 19.69
CA LEU A 128 -5.35 8.65 20.19
C LEU A 128 -6.67 9.44 20.21
N ALA A 129 -7.56 9.20 19.25
CA ALA A 129 -8.92 9.76 19.23
C ALA A 129 -9.92 9.05 20.18
N GLY A 130 -9.49 8.06 20.97
CA GLY A 130 -10.31 7.38 21.96
C GLY A 130 -11.35 6.38 21.42
N ASN A 131 -11.30 6.01 20.13
CA ASN A 131 -12.23 5.08 19.49
C ASN A 131 -11.53 4.05 18.58
N PRO A 132 -10.60 3.22 19.11
CA PRO A 132 -9.78 2.30 18.30
C PRO A 132 -10.60 1.23 17.56
N PHE A 133 -11.84 0.96 17.97
CA PHE A 133 -12.71 -0.08 17.40
C PHE A 133 -13.13 0.18 15.94
N VAL A 134 -12.98 1.41 15.43
CA VAL A 134 -13.26 1.72 14.01
C VAL A 134 -12.08 1.31 13.11
N ALA A 135 -10.85 1.21 13.65
CA ALA A 135 -9.65 0.96 12.84
C ALA A 135 -9.68 -0.32 11.98
N PRO A 136 -10.21 -1.47 12.45
CA PRO A 136 -10.37 -2.66 11.62
C PRO A 136 -11.26 -2.45 10.40
N LEU A 137 -12.27 -1.58 10.48
CA LEU A 137 -13.17 -1.30 9.35
C LEU A 137 -12.41 -0.61 8.20
N TYR A 138 -11.55 0.36 8.52
CA TYR A 138 -10.67 0.99 7.53
C TYR A 138 -9.66 0.01 6.94
N ALA A 139 -9.09 -0.90 7.76
CA ALA A 139 -8.16 -1.92 7.28
C ALA A 139 -8.83 -2.95 6.33
N VAL A 140 -10.06 -3.39 6.64
CA VAL A 140 -10.86 -4.26 5.76
C VAL A 140 -11.22 -3.54 4.46
N ALA A 141 -11.71 -2.30 4.54
CA ALA A 141 -12.04 -1.51 3.35
C ALA A 141 -10.82 -1.27 2.45
N PHE A 142 -9.68 -0.91 3.03
CA PHE A 142 -8.41 -0.74 2.31
C PHE A 142 -7.95 -2.06 1.66
N GLY A 143 -8.03 -3.19 2.37
CA GLY A 143 -7.69 -4.50 1.84
C GLY A 143 -8.54 -4.90 0.63
N VAL A 144 -9.86 -4.73 0.70
CA VAL A 144 -10.78 -5.04 -0.41
C VAL A 144 -10.51 -4.13 -1.62
N LEU A 145 -10.34 -2.83 -1.39
CA LEU A 145 -10.07 -1.88 -2.47
C LEU A 145 -8.68 -2.09 -3.11
N ALA A 146 -7.69 -2.56 -2.34
CA ALA A 146 -6.38 -2.94 -2.86
C ALA A 146 -6.44 -4.21 -3.73
N VAL A 147 -7.23 -5.22 -3.37
CA VAL A 147 -7.47 -6.39 -4.24
C VAL A 147 -8.17 -5.97 -5.53
N GLY A 148 -9.18 -5.09 -5.45
CA GLY A 148 -9.83 -4.52 -6.64
C GLY A 148 -8.88 -3.73 -7.55
N ALA A 149 -7.94 -2.98 -6.96
CA ALA A 149 -6.89 -2.27 -7.70
C ALA A 149 -5.90 -3.22 -8.41
N TYR A 150 -5.67 -4.42 -7.86
CA TYR A 150 -4.85 -5.46 -8.48
C TYR A 150 -5.61 -6.24 -9.56
N GLU A 151 -6.91 -6.46 -9.40
CA GLU A 151 -7.75 -7.05 -10.44
C GLU A 151 -7.87 -6.13 -11.67
N LEU A 152 -8.11 -4.82 -11.46
CA LEU A 152 -8.20 -3.81 -12.52
C LEU A 152 -6.93 -3.72 -13.39
N ARG A 153 -5.77 -4.15 -12.89
CA ARG A 153 -4.50 -4.16 -13.63
C ARG A 153 -4.63 -4.91 -14.96
N TRP A 154 -5.34 -6.05 -14.93
CA TRP A 154 -5.46 -6.99 -16.05
C TRP A 154 -6.39 -6.50 -17.17
N HIS A 155 -7.15 -5.43 -16.89
CA HIS A 155 -8.04 -4.80 -17.86
C HIS A 155 -7.42 -3.55 -18.52
N THR A 156 -6.13 -3.26 -18.30
CA THR A 156 -5.46 -2.07 -18.85
C THR A 156 -4.02 -2.34 -19.30
N SER A 157 -3.54 -1.57 -20.28
CA SER A 157 -2.13 -1.58 -20.72
C SER A 157 -1.14 -0.99 -19.71
N LEU A 158 -1.63 -0.53 -18.54
CA LEU A 158 -0.82 -0.02 -17.44
C LEU A 158 -0.29 -1.14 -16.53
N GLY A 159 -0.95 -2.30 -16.47
CA GLY A 159 -0.53 -3.43 -15.62
C GLY A 159 -0.34 -3.01 -14.17
N ASN A 160 0.73 -3.50 -13.51
CA ASN A 160 1.06 -3.17 -12.11
C ASN A 160 1.10 -1.65 -11.80
N THR A 161 1.33 -0.81 -12.81
CA THR A 161 1.30 0.67 -12.68
C THR A 161 -0.03 1.18 -12.16
N LEU A 162 -1.15 0.63 -12.65
CA LEU A 162 -2.49 1.06 -12.23
C LEU A 162 -2.75 0.67 -10.78
N SER A 163 -2.36 -0.54 -10.39
CA SER A 163 -2.52 -1.04 -9.03
C SER A 163 -1.74 -0.20 -8.02
N GLU A 164 -0.46 0.07 -8.30
CA GLU A 164 0.38 0.92 -7.44
C GLU A 164 -0.13 2.36 -7.34
N MET A 165 -0.66 2.92 -8.44
CA MET A 165 -1.30 4.23 -8.43
C MET A 165 -2.57 4.21 -7.57
N LEU A 166 -3.48 3.25 -7.78
CA LEU A 166 -4.73 3.15 -7.03
C LEU A 166 -4.47 2.92 -5.53
N VAL A 167 -3.58 2.00 -5.15
CA VAL A 167 -3.24 1.72 -3.74
C VAL A 167 -2.52 2.90 -3.08
N GLY A 168 -1.64 3.60 -3.80
CA GLY A 168 -1.07 4.87 -3.35
C GLY A 168 -2.13 5.98 -3.18
N GLY A 169 -3.13 6.00 -4.05
CA GLY A 169 -4.30 6.88 -3.95
C GLY A 169 -5.17 6.58 -2.73
N LEU A 170 -5.41 5.30 -2.40
CA LEU A 170 -6.14 4.88 -1.20
C LEU A 170 -5.43 5.34 0.08
N TRP A 171 -4.10 5.21 0.14
CA TRP A 171 -3.28 5.75 1.24
C TRP A 171 -3.49 7.26 1.40
N TRP A 172 -3.45 8.00 0.29
CA TRP A 172 -3.65 9.45 0.31
C TRP A 172 -5.06 9.87 0.70
N LEU A 173 -6.10 9.19 0.22
CA LEU A 173 -7.49 9.44 0.61
C LEU A 173 -7.70 9.21 2.11
N PHE A 174 -7.05 8.18 2.67
CA PHE A 174 -7.09 7.95 4.11
C PHE A 174 -6.35 9.03 4.90
N ILE A 175 -5.15 9.45 4.49
CA ILE A 175 -4.42 10.56 5.14
C ILE A 175 -5.21 11.86 5.05
N ALA A 176 -5.82 12.16 3.90
CA ALA A 176 -6.68 13.32 3.72
C ALA A 176 -7.94 13.27 4.58
N PHE A 177 -8.45 12.08 4.89
CA PHE A 177 -9.51 11.88 5.89
C PHE A 177 -9.01 12.12 7.33
N LEU A 178 -7.82 11.62 7.71
CA LEU A 178 -7.24 11.90 9.03
C LEU A 178 -7.01 13.39 9.27
N LEU A 179 -6.73 14.15 8.22
CA LEU A 179 -6.54 15.61 8.27
C LEU A 179 -7.83 16.42 8.49
N ILE A 180 -9.00 15.78 8.50
CA ILE A 180 -10.31 16.40 8.72
C ILE A 180 -11.16 15.70 9.80
N SER A 181 -10.57 14.76 10.55
CA SER A 181 -11.20 13.97 11.62
C SER A 181 -10.72 14.40 13.01
#